data_AF-A0A7I7YYC5-F1
#
_entry.id   AF-A0A7I7YYC5-F1
#
_cell.length_a   1.000
_cell.length_b   1.000
_cell.length_c   1.000
_cell.angle_alpha   90.00
_cell.angle_beta   90.00
_cell.angle_gamma   90.00
#
_symmetry.space_group_name_H-M   'P 1'
#
loop_
_entity.id
_entity.type
_entity.pdbx_description
1 polymer ?
#
loop_
_entity_poly.entity_id
_entity_poly.type
_entity_poly.pdbx_seq_one_letter_code
_entity_poly.pdbx_strand_id
1 'polypeptide(L)'
;MIWLYVHAFLGLAVIGWIIASNPSVYAKPAAGPWLSPLELVYYAAGIASILLGWYFNIHFVLDAHGQGSIVSGPASYPHFLRMQFANPAAGSGDQDYIIANVILLPVFTIVDGYRRGIRRPWLFFLASFFTSFSFPLAWYFATVERQRRHERARETVNA
;
A
#
# COMPACT_ATOMS: atom_id res chain seq x y z
N MET A 1 -0.84 20.18 8.27
CA MET A 1 -2.21 19.75 7.90
C MET A 1 -2.41 19.63 6.39
N ILE A 2 -2.19 20.67 5.57
CA ILE A 2 -2.42 20.62 4.11
C ILE A 2 -1.78 19.41 3.39
N TRP A 3 -0.55 19.07 3.74
CA TRP A 3 0.17 17.95 3.14
C TRP A 3 -0.45 16.58 3.43
N LEU A 4 -1.08 16.39 4.59
CA LEU A 4 -1.79 15.14 4.90
C LEU A 4 -2.99 14.95 3.96
N TYR A 5 -3.73 16.03 3.70
CA TYR A 5 -4.85 15.98 2.75
C TYR A 5 -4.38 15.69 1.33
N VAL A 6 -3.29 16.35 0.88
CA VAL A 6 -2.69 16.06 -0.44
C VAL A 6 -2.31 14.59 -0.57
N HIS A 7 -1.67 14.00 0.44
CA HIS A 7 -1.34 12.57 0.44
C HIS A 7 -2.60 11.70 0.42
N ALA A 8 -3.65 12.05 1.17
CA ALA A 8 -4.91 11.31 1.16
C ALA A 8 -5.54 11.29 -0.24
N PHE A 9 -5.62 12.46 -0.90
CA PHE A 9 -6.19 12.57 -2.23
C PHE A 9 -5.37 11.79 -3.26
N LEU A 10 -4.03 11.88 -3.22
CA LEU A 10 -3.16 11.12 -4.11
C LEU A 10 -3.29 9.61 -3.86
N GLY A 11 -3.39 9.18 -2.60
CA GLY A 11 -3.65 7.79 -2.23
C GLY A 11 -4.95 7.27 -2.82
N LEU A 12 -6.06 8.00 -2.61
CA LEU A 12 -7.37 7.66 -3.19
C LEU A 12 -7.35 7.65 -4.73
N ALA A 13 -6.63 8.59 -5.35
CA ALA A 13 -6.49 8.63 -6.81
C ALA A 13 -5.75 7.39 -7.35
N VAL A 14 -4.65 6.99 -6.71
CA VAL A 14 -3.91 5.77 -7.10
C VAL A 14 -4.75 4.52 -6.85
N ILE A 15 -5.49 4.45 -5.74
CA ILE A 15 -6.45 3.37 -5.45
C ILE A 15 -7.48 3.26 -6.60
N GLY A 16 -8.11 4.38 -6.95
CA GLY A 16 -9.06 4.43 -8.05
C GLY A 16 -8.44 4.00 -9.38
N TRP A 17 -7.20 4.39 -9.65
CA TRP A 17 -6.49 4.03 -10.88
C TRP A 17 -6.17 2.54 -10.97
N ILE A 18 -5.79 1.90 -9.86
CA ILE A 18 -5.58 0.44 -9.79
C ILE A 18 -6.87 -0.28 -10.15
N ILE A 19 -8.00 0.11 -9.54
CA ILE A 19 -9.31 -0.50 -9.74
C ILE A 19 -9.78 -0.30 -11.19
N ALA A 20 -9.75 0.94 -11.68
CA ALA A 20 -10.15 1.29 -13.03
C ALA A 20 -9.29 0.61 -14.11
N SER A 21 -8.02 0.34 -13.82
CA SER A 21 -7.13 -0.38 -14.73
C SER A 21 -7.38 -1.89 -14.75
N ASN A 22 -8.07 -2.46 -13.75
CA ASN A 22 -8.23 -3.90 -13.57
C ASN A 22 -9.68 -4.35 -13.28
N PRO A 23 -10.69 -3.88 -14.05
CA PRO A 23 -12.10 -4.18 -13.77
C PRO A 23 -12.42 -5.68 -13.75
N SER A 24 -11.76 -6.48 -14.60
CA SER A 24 -11.94 -7.93 -14.62
C SER A 24 -11.43 -8.62 -13.36
N VAL A 25 -10.35 -8.11 -12.77
CA VAL A 25 -9.81 -8.64 -11.51
C VAL A 25 -10.79 -8.32 -10.39
N TYR A 26 -11.29 -7.08 -10.32
CA TYR A 26 -12.16 -6.64 -9.23
C TYR A 26 -13.64 -7.03 -9.37
N ALA A 27 -14.03 -7.65 -10.49
CA ALA A 27 -15.35 -8.26 -10.66
C ALA A 27 -15.56 -9.43 -9.69
N LYS A 28 -16.84 -9.78 -9.44
CA LYS A 28 -17.20 -10.97 -8.67
C LYS A 28 -16.59 -12.22 -9.32
N PRO A 29 -15.89 -13.08 -8.57
CA PRO A 29 -15.55 -14.42 -9.06
C PRO A 29 -16.81 -15.20 -9.42
N ALA A 30 -16.80 -15.92 -10.55
CA ALA A 30 -17.96 -16.67 -11.03
C ALA A 30 -18.43 -17.76 -10.05
N ALA A 31 -17.50 -18.30 -9.25
CA ALA A 31 -17.78 -19.31 -8.24
C ALA A 31 -17.51 -18.78 -6.80
N GLY A 32 -18.44 -19.07 -5.90
CA GLY A 32 -18.31 -18.82 -4.47
C GLY A 32 -18.60 -17.38 -4.02
N PRO A 33 -18.17 -16.99 -2.80
CA PRO A 33 -18.46 -15.70 -2.19
C PRO A 33 -17.67 -14.55 -2.85
N TRP A 34 -18.10 -13.30 -2.64
CA TRP A 34 -17.42 -12.13 -3.19
C TRP A 34 -15.98 -11.97 -2.70
N LEU A 35 -15.75 -12.27 -1.42
CA LEU A 35 -14.43 -12.24 -0.77
C LEU A 35 -14.13 -13.62 -0.18
N SER A 36 -12.90 -14.09 -0.33
CA SER A 36 -12.39 -15.25 0.39
C SER A 36 -11.95 -14.84 1.81
N PRO A 37 -11.86 -15.80 2.75
CA PRO A 37 -11.28 -15.52 4.07
C PRO A 37 -9.87 -14.92 3.98
N LEU A 38 -9.08 -15.34 3.00
CA LEU A 38 -7.73 -14.81 2.80
C LEU A 38 -7.74 -13.36 2.29
N GLU A 39 -8.63 -13.02 1.36
CA GLU A 39 -8.86 -11.63 0.93
C GLU A 39 -9.24 -10.74 2.13
N LEU A 40 -10.09 -11.24 3.03
CA LEU A 40 -10.48 -10.49 4.23
C LEU A 40 -9.30 -10.20 5.16
N VAL A 41 -8.40 -11.18 5.37
CA VAL A 41 -7.19 -10.98 6.17
C VAL A 41 -6.32 -9.89 5.57
N TYR A 42 -6.10 -9.92 4.25
CA TYR A 42 -5.30 -8.92 3.56
C TYR A 42 -5.92 -7.52 3.60
N TYR A 43 -7.22 -7.39 3.33
CA TYR A 43 -7.90 -6.10 3.42
C TYR A 43 -7.90 -5.56 4.86
N ALA A 44 -8.14 -6.41 5.87
CA ALA A 44 -8.09 -6.00 7.27
C ALA A 44 -6.68 -5.50 7.66
N ALA A 45 -5.62 -6.23 7.30
CA ALA A 45 -4.24 -5.81 7.55
C ALA A 45 -3.90 -4.49 6.84
N GLY A 46 -4.32 -4.33 5.58
CA GLY A 46 -4.11 -3.09 4.83
C GLY A 46 -4.83 -1.89 5.44
N ILE A 47 -6.10 -2.05 5.83
CA ILE A 47 -6.88 -0.99 6.48
C ILE A 47 -6.27 -0.61 7.83
N ALA A 48 -5.92 -1.60 8.66
CA ALA A 48 -5.28 -1.35 9.94
C ALA A 48 -3.95 -0.60 9.79
N SER A 49 -3.16 -0.94 8.76
CA SER A 49 -1.91 -0.26 8.43
C SER A 49 -2.11 1.23 8.10
N ILE A 50 -3.13 1.56 7.29
CA ILE A 50 -3.46 2.97 7.00
C ILE A 50 -3.86 3.70 8.28
N LEU A 51 -4.79 3.13 9.06
CA LEU A 51 -5.34 3.78 10.26
C LEU A 51 -4.25 4.06 11.30
N LEU A 52 -3.39 3.08 11.58
CA LEU A 52 -2.28 3.24 12.52
C LEU A 52 -1.24 4.23 11.99
N GLY A 53 -0.85 4.13 10.71
CA GLY A 53 0.10 5.06 10.10
C GLY A 53 -0.40 6.51 10.15
N TRP A 54 -1.68 6.73 9.85
CA TRP A 54 -2.31 8.04 9.93
C TRP A 54 -2.37 8.59 11.35
N TYR A 55 -2.71 7.75 12.34
CA TYR A 55 -2.69 8.15 13.74
C TYR A 55 -1.32 8.73 14.14
N PHE A 56 -0.22 8.00 13.88
CA PHE A 56 1.12 8.48 14.21
C PHE A 56 1.54 9.71 13.42
N ASN A 57 1.22 9.77 12.12
CA ASN A 57 1.55 10.93 11.27
C ASN A 57 0.81 12.21 11.69
N ILE A 58 -0.46 12.08 12.12
CA ILE A 58 -1.23 13.21 12.65
C ILE A 58 -0.59 13.72 13.93
N HIS A 59 -0.30 12.84 14.89
CA HIS A 59 0.34 13.22 16.15
C HIS A 59 1.70 13.88 15.94
N PHE A 60 2.54 13.34 15.04
CA PHE A 60 3.80 13.96 14.66
C PHE A 60 3.64 15.41 14.18
N VAL A 61 2.67 15.68 13.31
CA VAL A 61 2.46 17.05 12.79
C VAL A 61 1.81 17.97 13.83
N LEU A 62 0.96 17.43 14.72
CA LEU A 62 0.34 18.19 15.79
C LEU A 62 1.35 18.58 16.89
N ASP A 63 2.25 17.68 17.26
CA ASP A 63 3.28 17.94 18.28
C ASP A 63 4.26 19.04 17.84
N ALA A 64 4.47 19.16 16.52
CA ALA A 64 5.29 20.20 15.90
C ALA A 64 4.49 21.40 15.38
N HIS A 65 3.22 21.56 15.78
CA HIS A 65 2.32 22.58 15.22
C HIS A 65 2.87 24.01 15.43
N GLY A 66 2.93 24.78 14.35
CA GLY A 66 3.48 26.14 14.34
C GLY A 66 5.02 26.22 14.31
N GLN A 67 5.72 25.08 14.24
CA GLN A 67 7.18 25.02 14.23
C GLN A 67 7.71 24.52 12.88
N GLY A 68 8.25 25.43 12.07
CA GLY A 68 8.89 25.10 10.79
C GLY A 68 7.93 24.90 9.61
N SER A 69 8.40 24.16 8.61
CA SER A 69 7.76 23.87 7.32
C SER A 69 8.00 22.39 6.93
N ILE A 70 7.48 21.94 5.78
CA ILE A 70 7.76 20.57 5.28
C ILE A 70 9.24 20.34 4.97
N VAL A 71 10.01 21.39 4.67
CA VAL A 71 11.43 21.29 4.30
C VAL A 71 12.38 21.56 5.47
N SER A 72 11.93 22.24 6.52
CA SER A 72 12.78 22.66 7.64
C SER A 72 12.04 22.71 8.97
N GLY A 73 12.71 22.34 10.06
CA GLY A 73 12.12 22.35 11.41
C GLY A 73 11.50 21.02 11.85
N PRO A 74 10.83 20.99 13.01
CA PRO A 74 10.43 19.75 13.68
C PRO A 74 9.36 18.95 12.91
N ALA A 75 8.48 19.61 12.16
CA ALA A 75 7.47 18.94 11.32
C ALA A 75 7.99 18.55 9.91
N SER A 76 9.29 18.70 9.65
CA SER A 76 9.85 18.53 8.30
C SER A 76 10.15 17.08 7.96
N TYR A 77 10.13 16.75 6.67
CA TYR A 77 10.48 15.42 6.19
C TYR A 77 11.92 15.00 6.53
N PRO A 78 12.95 15.87 6.42
CA PRO A 78 14.30 15.53 6.87
C PRO A 78 14.37 15.22 8.38
N HIS A 79 13.60 15.94 9.20
CA HIS A 79 13.54 15.67 10.63
C HIS A 79 12.87 14.32 10.91
N PHE A 80 11.75 14.03 10.25
CA PHE A 80 11.07 12.74 10.31
C PHE A 80 12.03 11.59 10.00
N LEU A 81 12.75 11.65 8.87
CA LEU A 81 13.73 10.62 8.51
C LEU A 81 14.84 10.48 9.55
N ARG A 82 15.36 11.60 10.07
CA ARG A 82 16.40 11.56 11.11
C ARG A 82 15.94 10.83 12.37
N MET A 83 14.66 10.96 12.75
CA MET A 83 14.11 10.25 13.91
C MET A 83 14.02 8.74 13.70
N GLN A 84 13.78 8.27 12.47
CA GLN A 84 13.76 6.84 12.18
C GLN A 84 15.13 6.17 12.37
N PHE A 85 16.22 6.95 12.26
CA PHE A 85 17.59 6.50 12.48
C PHE A 85 18.21 7.04 13.80
N ALA A 86 17.39 7.41 14.78
CA ALA A 86 17.88 8.02 16.02
C ALA A 86 18.78 7.10 16.87
N ASN A 87 18.65 5.77 16.72
CA ASN A 87 19.48 4.78 17.40
C ASN A 87 19.56 3.48 16.57
N PRO A 88 20.48 2.55 16.88
CA PRO A 88 20.65 1.31 16.12
C PRO A 88 19.40 0.42 16.05
N ALA A 89 18.58 0.37 17.11
CA ALA A 89 17.36 -0.44 17.11
C ALA A 89 16.30 0.13 16.16
N ALA A 90 16.10 1.45 16.17
CA ALA A 90 15.21 2.12 15.22
C ALA A 90 15.72 2.00 13.77
N GLY A 91 17.02 2.22 13.57
CA GLY A 91 17.66 2.07 12.27
C GLY A 91 17.57 0.65 11.71
N SER A 92 17.64 -0.37 12.57
CA SER A 92 17.44 -1.77 12.17
C SER A 92 16.05 -2.01 11.58
N GLY A 93 15.01 -1.41 12.15
CA GLY A 93 13.65 -1.52 11.62
C GLY A 93 13.45 -0.72 10.33
N ASP A 94 13.98 0.51 10.29
CA ASP A 94 13.79 1.39 9.13
C ASP A 94 14.57 0.90 7.89
N GLN A 95 15.75 0.28 8.06
CA GLN A 95 16.46 -0.32 6.93
C GLN A 95 15.65 -1.44 6.26
N ASP A 96 14.99 -2.29 7.05
CA ASP A 96 14.20 -3.41 6.54
C ASP A 96 12.98 -2.87 5.79
N TYR A 97 12.33 -1.84 6.34
CA TYR A 97 11.27 -1.11 5.67
C TYR A 97 11.72 -0.52 4.33
N ILE A 98 12.87 0.16 4.27
CA ILE A 98 13.39 0.78 3.04
C ILE A 98 13.69 -0.29 1.99
N ILE A 99 14.41 -1.35 2.36
CA ILE A 99 14.75 -2.44 1.44
C ILE A 99 13.47 -3.12 0.93
N ALA A 100 12.53 -3.42 1.83
CA ALA A 100 11.28 -4.06 1.47
C ALA A 100 10.40 -3.17 0.57
N ASN A 101 10.26 -1.89 0.88
CA ASN A 101 9.38 -0.96 0.17
C ASN A 101 9.98 -0.45 -1.16
N VAL A 102 11.25 -0.04 -1.16
CA VAL A 102 11.85 0.69 -2.29
C VAL A 102 12.56 -0.26 -3.27
N ILE A 103 12.98 -1.44 -2.81
CA ILE A 103 13.69 -2.42 -3.65
C ILE A 103 12.78 -3.61 -3.93
N LEU A 104 12.34 -4.33 -2.89
CA LEU A 104 11.66 -5.61 -3.08
C LEU A 104 10.24 -5.45 -3.60
N LEU A 105 9.44 -4.54 -3.04
CA LEU A 105 8.05 -4.31 -3.46
C LEU A 105 7.92 -3.98 -4.95
N PRO A 106 8.65 -3.00 -5.54
CA PRO A 106 8.53 -2.74 -6.97
C PRO A 106 8.98 -3.94 -7.81
N VAL A 107 10.12 -4.57 -7.49
CA VAL A 107 10.59 -5.74 -8.25
C VAL A 107 9.56 -6.87 -8.21
N PHE A 108 9.05 -7.20 -7.03
CA PHE A 108 8.09 -8.27 -6.83
C PHE A 108 6.76 -7.95 -7.51
N THR A 109 6.11 -6.84 -7.16
CA THR A 109 4.77 -6.50 -7.66
C THR A 109 4.76 -6.29 -9.17
N ILE A 110 5.77 -5.63 -9.73
CA ILE A 110 5.84 -5.37 -11.17
C ILE A 110 6.03 -6.67 -11.94
N VAL A 111 7.05 -7.46 -11.58
CA VAL A 111 7.37 -8.71 -12.31
C VAL A 111 6.26 -9.74 -12.15
N ASP A 112 5.81 -10.02 -10.92
CA ASP A 112 4.74 -10.99 -10.67
C ASP A 112 3.40 -10.50 -11.25
N GLY A 113 3.12 -9.20 -11.16
CA GLY A 113 1.84 -8.66 -11.62
C GLY A 113 1.68 -8.76 -13.12
N TYR A 114 2.74 -8.45 -13.89
CA TYR A 114 2.72 -8.65 -15.33
C TYR A 114 2.60 -10.13 -15.71
N ARG A 115 3.28 -11.05 -14.99
CA ARG A 115 3.16 -12.50 -15.21
C ARG A 115 1.73 -13.02 -15.00
N ARG A 116 0.95 -12.38 -14.12
CA ARG A 116 -0.45 -12.73 -13.82
C ARG A 116 -1.48 -11.99 -14.68
N GLY A 117 -1.03 -11.15 -15.62
CA GLY A 117 -1.93 -10.34 -16.45
C GLY A 117 -2.60 -9.18 -15.72
N ILE A 118 -2.06 -8.74 -14.57
CA ILE A 118 -2.52 -7.53 -13.88
C ILE A 118 -2.03 -6.32 -14.69
N ARG A 119 -2.94 -5.39 -14.99
CA ARG A 119 -2.62 -4.15 -15.71
C ARG A 119 -2.01 -3.12 -14.76
N ARG A 120 -0.91 -2.51 -15.19
CA ARG A 120 -0.18 -1.44 -14.46
C ARG A 120 0.18 -1.84 -13.00
N PRO A 121 0.85 -2.98 -12.78
CA PRO A 121 1.18 -3.44 -11.43
C PRO A 121 2.14 -2.51 -10.67
N TRP A 122 2.91 -1.68 -11.37
CA TRP A 122 3.73 -0.62 -10.77
C TRP A 122 2.92 0.39 -9.93
N LEU A 123 1.60 0.48 -10.13
CA LEU A 123 0.73 1.32 -9.31
C LEU A 123 0.68 0.87 -7.84
N PHE A 124 0.93 -0.41 -7.54
CA PHE A 124 1.04 -0.88 -6.15
C PHE A 124 2.28 -0.29 -5.46
N PHE A 125 3.40 -0.20 -6.16
CA PHE A 125 4.56 0.54 -5.65
C PHE A 125 4.25 2.04 -5.52
N LEU A 126 3.61 2.66 -6.52
CA LEU A 126 3.22 4.07 -6.42
C LEU A 126 2.32 4.35 -5.21
N ALA A 127 1.40 3.43 -4.88
CA ALA A 127 0.52 3.56 -3.73
C ALA A 127 1.26 3.59 -2.39
N SER A 128 2.46 3.01 -2.28
CA SER A 128 3.23 2.98 -1.03
C SER A 128 3.74 4.36 -0.61
N PHE A 129 3.86 5.31 -1.55
CA PHE A 129 4.25 6.70 -1.27
C PHE A 129 3.15 7.52 -0.58
N PHE A 130 1.88 7.14 -0.76
CA PHE A 130 0.73 7.95 -0.32
C PHE A 130 -0.08 7.32 0.80
N THR A 131 0.16 6.06 1.11
CA THR A 131 -0.60 5.29 2.09
C THR A 131 0.31 4.83 3.23
N SER A 132 0.76 3.58 3.15
CA SER A 132 1.78 2.95 3.98
C SER A 132 2.47 1.91 3.09
N PHE A 133 3.63 1.38 3.48
CA PHE A 133 4.24 0.23 2.78
C PHE A 133 3.33 -1.01 2.83
N SER A 134 2.73 -1.30 3.98
CA SER A 134 2.03 -2.57 4.18
C SER A 134 0.67 -2.60 3.47
N PHE A 135 0.04 -1.44 3.26
CA PHE A 135 -1.24 -1.35 2.53
C PHE A 135 -1.17 -1.88 1.08
N PRO A 136 -0.34 -1.36 0.17
CA PRO A 136 -0.25 -1.85 -1.19
C PRO A 136 0.29 -3.27 -1.26
N LEU A 137 1.15 -3.70 -0.33
CA LEU A 137 1.58 -5.10 -0.25
C LEU A 137 0.40 -6.02 0.05
N ALA A 138 -0.38 -5.70 1.08
CA ALA A 138 -1.57 -6.47 1.44
C ALA A 138 -2.61 -6.43 0.30
N TRP A 139 -2.82 -5.27 -0.31
CA TRP A 139 -3.76 -5.14 -1.41
C TRP A 139 -3.29 -5.89 -2.67
N TYR A 140 -1.98 -5.92 -2.93
CA TYR A 140 -1.42 -6.74 -3.99
C TYR A 140 -1.70 -8.23 -3.74
N PHE A 141 -1.50 -8.72 -2.52
CA PHE A 141 -1.86 -10.10 -2.17
C PHE A 141 -3.34 -10.40 -2.35
N ALA A 142 -4.24 -9.49 -1.94
CA ALA A 142 -5.67 -9.64 -2.20
C ALA A 142 -5.99 -9.67 -3.70
N THR A 143 -5.30 -8.85 -4.50
CA THR A 143 -5.46 -8.78 -5.95
C THR A 143 -5.00 -10.09 -6.62
N VAL A 144 -3.86 -10.64 -6.21
CA VAL A 144 -3.34 -11.92 -6.69
C VAL A 144 -4.23 -13.08 -6.30
N GLU A 145 -4.73 -13.12 -5.06
CA GLU A 145 -5.68 -14.14 -4.61
C GLU A 145 -6.97 -14.09 -5.43
N ARG A 146 -7.48 -12.89 -5.69
CA ARG A 146 -8.67 -12.71 -6.51
C ARG A 146 -8.44 -13.13 -7.97
N GLN A 147 -7.28 -12.82 -8.55
CA GLN A 147 -6.90 -13.28 -9.88
C GLN A 147 -6.85 -14.81 -9.97
N ARG A 148 -6.21 -15.47 -8.99
CA ARG A 148 -6.17 -16.94 -8.88
C ARG A 148 -7.57 -17.56 -8.82
N ARG A 149 -8.50 -16.91 -8.12
CA ARG A 149 -9.90 -17.37 -8.04
C ARG A 149 -10.63 -17.26 -9.38
N HIS A 150 -10.40 -16.20 -10.15
CA HIS A 150 -10.94 -16.08 -11.51
C HIS A 150 -10.39 -17.16 -12.45
N GLU A 151 -9.10 -17.45 -12.37
CA GLU A 151 -8.46 -18.51 -13.16
C GLU A 151 -9.05 -19.88 -12.84
N ARG A 152 -9.15 -20.25 -11.56
CA ARG A 152 -9.78 -21.53 -11.15
C ARG A 152 -11.23 -21.66 -11.56
N ALA A 153 -12.00 -20.58 -11.47
CA ALA A 153 -13.39 -20.61 -11.89
C ALA A 153 -13.52 -20.86 -13.41
N ARG A 154 -12.60 -20.32 -14.23
CA ARG A 154 -12.56 -20.58 -15.68
C ARG A 154 -12.18 -22.02 -15.99
N GLU A 155 -11.19 -22.57 -15.28
CA GLU A 155 -10.80 -23.99 -15.43
C GLU A 155 -11.96 -24.94 -15.12
N THR A 156 -12.72 -24.64 -14.05
CA THR A 156 -13.87 -25.48 -13.65
C THR A 156 -15.03 -25.43 -14.65
N VAL A 157 -15.16 -24.33 -15.42
CA VAL A 157 -16.18 -24.21 -16.48
C VAL A 157 -15.78 -24.96 -17.76
N ASN A 158 -14.47 -25.12 -18.01
CA ASN A 158 -13.93 -25.76 -19.21
C ASN A 158 -13.63 -27.27 -19.03
N ALA A 159 -13.82 -27.82 -17.83
CA ALA A 159 -13.64 -29.24 -17.51
C ALA A 159 -14.96 -29.99 -17.58
#